data_AF-Q4PLW6-F1
#
_entry.id   AF-Q4PLW6-F1
#
_cell.length_a   1.000
_cell.length_b   1.000
_cell.length_c   1.000
_cell.angle_alpha   90.00
_cell.angle_beta   90.00
_cell.angle_gamma   90.00
#
_symmetry.space_group_name_H-M   'P 1'
#
loop_
_entity.id
_entity.type
_entity.pdbx_description
1 polymer ?
#
loop_
_entity_poly.entity_id
_entity_poly.type
_entity_poly.pdbx_seq_one_letter_code
_entity_poly.pdbx_strand_id
1 'polypeptide(L)'
;VVIMATVGSSYCNVDISNGLVYYIQKHLPERYVPYQTPQTRALVSMAIFSTGVWIVGIFFFRQTLKLLLSYHGWMFEMHGQTSRSTKVWAACVRLLSSGRPMLYSFQTSLPKLPVPSVQATIQRYLESVRPLLDDKKYQRMEILAKEFQDKTAPRLQKYLVLKSWWATNYVSDWWEEYIYLRGRNPLMVNSNYYAMDFVLIKNTDVQA
;
A
#
# COMPACT_ATOMS: atom_id res chain seq x y z
N VAL A 1 9.79 8.42 -24.18
CA VAL A 1 10.43 7.14 -24.59
C VAL A 1 9.47 6.24 -25.35
N VAL A 2 8.36 5.79 -24.76
CA VAL A 2 7.42 4.86 -25.44
C VAL A 2 6.87 5.44 -26.76
N ILE A 3 6.43 6.70 -26.77
CA ILE A 3 5.98 7.38 -28.01
C ILE A 3 7.09 7.49 -29.06
N MET A 4 8.31 7.83 -28.64
CA MET A 4 9.45 7.93 -29.57
C MET A 4 9.83 6.56 -30.14
N ALA A 5 9.70 5.49 -29.35
CA ALA A 5 9.96 4.13 -29.78
C ALA A 5 8.89 3.62 -30.77
N THR A 6 7.62 3.91 -30.54
CA THR A 6 6.53 3.50 -31.45
C THR A 6 6.57 4.28 -32.76
N VAL A 7 6.79 5.59 -32.71
CA VAL A 7 6.94 6.43 -33.92
C VAL A 7 8.22 6.07 -34.69
N GLY A 8 9.34 5.87 -33.99
CA GLY A 8 10.61 5.46 -34.60
C GLY A 8 10.52 4.08 -35.26
N SER A 9 9.84 3.13 -34.63
CA SER A 9 9.61 1.80 -35.20
C SER A 9 8.73 1.83 -36.45
N SER A 10 7.72 2.70 -36.47
CA SER A 10 6.89 2.92 -37.65
C SER A 10 7.71 3.50 -38.82
N TYR A 11 8.71 4.35 -38.55
CA TYR A 11 9.60 4.87 -39.58
C TYR A 11 10.51 3.78 -40.18
N CYS A 12 10.83 2.75 -39.39
CA CYS A 12 11.59 1.57 -39.82
C CYS A 12 10.72 0.45 -40.41
N ASN A 13 9.42 0.68 -40.67
CA ASN A 13 8.44 -0.32 -41.15
C ASN A 13 8.29 -1.57 -40.24
N VAL A 14 8.55 -1.43 -38.93
CA VAL A 14 8.35 -2.50 -37.95
C VAL A 14 7.14 -2.15 -37.08
N ASP A 15 6.10 -2.99 -37.09
CA ASP A 15 4.91 -2.80 -36.26
C ASP A 15 5.06 -3.49 -34.90
N ILE A 16 5.46 -2.71 -33.88
CA ILE A 16 5.53 -3.17 -32.48
C ILE A 16 4.13 -3.40 -31.88
N SER A 17 3.09 -2.81 -32.48
CA SER A 17 1.74 -2.85 -31.93
C SER A 17 0.93 -4.08 -32.35
N ASN A 18 1.49 -4.97 -33.18
CA ASN A 18 0.80 -6.12 -33.74
C ASN A 18 -0.59 -5.76 -34.32
N GLY A 19 -0.70 -4.66 -35.05
CA GLY A 19 -1.95 -4.17 -35.65
C GLY A 19 -2.89 -3.40 -34.71
N LEU A 20 -2.56 -3.22 -33.43
CA LEU A 20 -3.40 -2.47 -32.49
C LEU A 20 -3.50 -0.98 -32.84
N VAL A 21 -2.42 -0.37 -33.34
CA VAL A 21 -2.43 1.04 -33.80
C VAL A 21 -3.40 1.22 -34.97
N TYR A 22 -3.41 0.26 -35.90
CA TYR A 22 -4.36 0.26 -37.04
C TYR A 22 -5.80 0.06 -36.58
N TYR A 23 -6.03 -0.81 -35.59
CA TYR A 23 -7.36 -1.02 -35.00
C TYR A 23 -7.89 0.26 -34.32
N ILE A 24 -7.04 0.95 -33.54
CA ILE A 24 -7.36 2.24 -32.89
C ILE A 24 -7.64 3.30 -33.96
N GLN A 25 -6.81 3.36 -35.00
CA GLN A 25 -6.99 4.27 -36.11
C GLN A 25 -8.35 4.08 -36.78
N LYS A 26 -8.81 2.83 -36.99
CA LYS A 26 -10.10 2.50 -37.61
C LYS A 26 -11.31 2.94 -36.78
N HIS A 27 -11.22 2.90 -35.45
CA HIS A 27 -12.32 3.22 -34.54
C HIS A 27 -12.32 4.67 -34.02
N LEU A 28 -11.39 5.50 -34.48
CA LEU A 28 -11.35 6.91 -34.10
C LEU A 28 -12.57 7.65 -34.69
N PRO A 29 -13.44 8.31 -33.89
CA PRO A 29 -14.61 9.00 -34.41
C PRO A 29 -14.20 10.26 -35.17
N GLU A 30 -14.69 10.44 -36.40
CA GLU A 30 -14.42 11.61 -37.24
C GLU A 30 -14.80 12.94 -36.56
N ARG A 31 -15.76 12.89 -35.63
CA ARG A 31 -16.28 14.06 -34.91
C ARG A 31 -15.25 14.75 -34.00
N TYR A 32 -14.22 14.05 -33.53
CA TYR A 32 -13.22 14.62 -32.62
C TYR A 32 -12.04 15.27 -33.35
N VAL A 33 -11.86 15.04 -34.65
CA VAL A 33 -10.74 15.62 -35.41
C VAL A 33 -11.17 15.96 -36.85
N PRO A 34 -11.71 17.17 -37.11
CA PRO A 34 -12.46 17.45 -38.34
C PRO A 34 -11.62 17.62 -39.62
N TYR A 35 -10.28 17.66 -39.56
CA TYR A 35 -9.43 17.96 -40.73
C TYR A 35 -8.05 17.27 -40.65
N GLN A 36 -8.00 15.93 -40.80
CA GLN A 36 -6.77 15.19 -40.56
C GLN A 36 -6.26 14.41 -41.78
N THR A 37 -5.05 14.74 -42.24
CA THR A 37 -4.29 13.95 -43.23
C THR A 37 -4.02 12.53 -42.70
N PRO A 38 -3.83 11.52 -43.57
CA PRO A 38 -3.59 10.13 -43.14
C PRO A 38 -2.40 9.98 -42.17
N GLN A 39 -1.37 10.82 -42.32
CA GLN A 39 -0.20 10.86 -41.43
C GLN A 39 -0.59 11.31 -40.02
N THR A 40 -1.36 12.38 -39.91
CA THR A 40 -1.80 12.92 -38.61
C THR A 40 -2.73 11.97 -37.84
N ARG A 41 -3.55 11.17 -38.55
CA ARG A 41 -4.41 10.14 -37.93
C ARG A 41 -3.58 8.98 -37.37
N ALA A 42 -2.51 8.58 -38.07
CA ALA A 42 -1.57 7.57 -37.62
C ALA A 42 -0.76 8.03 -36.39
N LEU A 43 -0.34 9.30 -36.36
CA LEU A 43 0.36 9.86 -35.20
C LEU A 43 -0.53 9.88 -33.95
N VAL A 44 -1.82 10.23 -34.09
CA VAL A 44 -2.77 10.22 -32.96
C VAL A 44 -3.01 8.80 -32.45
N SER A 45 -3.20 7.81 -33.33
CA SER A 45 -3.39 6.43 -32.90
C SER A 45 -2.13 5.85 -32.23
N MET A 46 -0.94 6.19 -32.72
CA MET A 46 0.34 5.84 -32.08
C MET A 46 0.48 6.49 -30.70
N ALA A 47 0.09 7.76 -30.55
CA ALA A 47 0.12 8.45 -29.26
C ALA A 47 -0.83 7.77 -28.26
N ILE A 48 -2.07 7.48 -28.65
CA ILE A 48 -3.06 6.79 -27.82
C ILE A 48 -2.53 5.41 -27.40
N PHE A 49 -2.07 4.60 -28.35
CA PHE A 49 -1.49 3.29 -28.06
C PHE A 49 -0.33 3.39 -27.07
N SER A 50 0.61 4.30 -27.33
CA SER A 50 1.79 4.50 -26.48
C SER A 50 1.44 4.94 -25.06
N THR A 51 0.44 5.82 -24.91
CA THR A 51 -0.05 6.22 -23.58
C THR A 51 -0.72 5.05 -22.87
N GLY A 52 -1.50 4.22 -23.57
CA GLY A 52 -2.10 3.01 -23.03
C GLY A 52 -1.06 2.01 -22.54
N VAL A 53 -0.06 1.68 -23.36
CA VAL A 53 1.05 0.80 -23.00
C VAL A 53 1.81 1.33 -21.78
N TRP A 54 2.08 2.63 -21.74
CA TRP A 54 2.76 3.27 -20.61
C TRP A 54 1.94 3.19 -19.31
N ILE A 55 0.62 3.46 -19.36
CA ILE A 55 -0.28 3.34 -18.20
C ILE A 55 -0.34 1.90 -17.71
N VAL A 56 -0.49 0.92 -18.62
CA VAL A 56 -0.53 -0.51 -18.27
C VAL A 56 0.79 -0.95 -17.65
N GLY A 57 1.93 -0.51 -18.19
CA GLY A 57 3.25 -0.80 -17.63
C GLY A 57 3.41 -0.25 -16.20
N ILE A 58 3.00 1.00 -15.97
CA ILE A 58 3.01 1.60 -14.62
C ILE A 58 2.08 0.84 -13.68
N PHE A 59 0.87 0.50 -14.14
CA PHE A 59 -0.08 -0.25 -13.33
C PHE A 59 0.50 -1.61 -12.90
N PHE A 60 1.07 -2.36 -13.84
CA PHE A 60 1.69 -3.66 -13.56
C PHE A 60 2.85 -3.52 -12.58
N PHE A 61 3.77 -2.59 -12.83
CA PHE A 61 4.90 -2.32 -11.92
C PHE A 61 4.44 -1.93 -10.51
N ARG A 62 3.36 -1.15 -10.39
CA ARG A 62 2.79 -0.80 -9.08
C ARG A 62 2.17 -2.00 -8.39
N GLN A 63 1.43 -2.85 -9.10
CA GLN A 63 0.83 -4.05 -8.50
C GLN A 63 1.89 -5.07 -8.06
N THR A 64 2.97 -5.25 -8.84
CA THR A 64 4.06 -6.15 -8.46
C THR A 64 4.79 -5.66 -7.21
N LEU A 65 5.10 -4.35 -7.14
CA LEU A 65 5.66 -3.75 -5.94
C LEU A 65 4.72 -3.90 -4.74
N LYS A 66 3.42 -3.65 -4.92
CA LYS A 66 2.44 -3.77 -3.84
C LYS A 66 2.37 -5.21 -3.28
N LEU A 67 2.40 -6.20 -4.17
CA LEU A 67 2.43 -7.60 -3.79
C LEU A 67 3.73 -7.95 -3.05
N LEU A 68 4.88 -7.51 -3.54
CA LEU A 68 6.15 -7.71 -2.86
C LEU A 68 6.18 -7.04 -1.47
N LEU A 69 5.73 -5.79 -1.36
CA LEU A 69 5.70 -5.05 -0.10
C LEU A 69 4.62 -5.57 0.87
N SER A 70 3.69 -6.39 0.41
CA SER A 70 2.71 -7.07 1.27
C SER A 70 3.29 -8.28 2.02
N TYR A 71 4.50 -8.73 1.66
CA TYR A 71 5.17 -9.81 2.38
C TYR A 71 5.74 -9.33 3.71
N HIS A 72 5.25 -9.94 4.79
CA HIS A 72 5.58 -9.59 6.17
C HIS A 72 6.28 -10.74 6.93
N GLY A 73 6.56 -11.86 6.28
CA GLY A 73 7.14 -13.05 6.93
C GLY A 73 8.51 -12.78 7.56
N TRP A 74 9.30 -11.91 6.93
CA TRP A 74 10.63 -11.51 7.41
C TRP A 74 10.61 -10.86 8.82
N MET A 75 9.52 -10.21 9.23
CA MET A 75 9.42 -9.56 10.54
C MET A 75 9.33 -10.54 11.71
N PHE A 76 8.87 -11.76 11.45
CA PHE A 76 8.69 -12.79 12.47
C PHE A 76 9.86 -13.79 12.50
N GLU A 77 10.85 -13.63 11.62
CA GLU A 77 12.06 -14.45 11.60
C GLU A 77 13.02 -14.04 12.73
N MET A 78 13.72 -15.01 13.31
CA MET A 78 14.77 -14.73 14.28
C MET A 78 15.97 -14.03 13.61
N HIS A 79 16.53 -13.03 14.29
CA HIS A 79 17.72 -12.33 13.81
C HIS A 79 18.86 -13.32 13.57
N GLY A 80 19.45 -13.28 12.36
CA GLY A 80 20.53 -14.17 11.95
C GLY A 80 20.09 -15.44 11.21
N GLN A 81 18.83 -15.86 11.31
CA GLN A 81 18.31 -17.05 10.61
C GLN A 81 17.29 -16.65 9.54
N THR A 82 17.77 -16.17 8.40
CA THR A 82 16.89 -15.73 7.30
C THR A 82 16.50 -16.89 6.37
N SER A 83 15.21 -17.05 6.13
CA SER A 83 14.67 -18.07 5.21
C SER A 83 15.10 -17.82 3.76
N ARG A 84 15.18 -18.89 2.96
CA ARG A 84 15.45 -18.78 1.51
C ARG A 84 14.38 -17.95 0.81
N SER A 85 13.11 -18.04 1.23
CA SER A 85 12.02 -17.22 0.69
C SER A 85 12.26 -15.73 0.90
N THR A 86 12.70 -15.35 2.11
CA THR A 86 13.00 -13.97 2.49
C THR A 86 14.19 -13.42 1.73
N LYS A 87 15.21 -14.24 1.49
CA LYS A 87 16.36 -13.86 0.63
C LYS A 87 15.94 -13.61 -0.82
N VAL A 88 15.12 -14.51 -1.40
CA VAL A 88 14.60 -14.36 -2.76
C VAL A 88 13.73 -13.10 -2.86
N TRP A 89 12.81 -12.91 -1.90
CA TRP A 89 11.98 -11.71 -1.81
C TRP A 89 12.82 -10.43 -1.77
N ALA A 90 13.83 -10.37 -0.89
CA ALA A 90 14.70 -9.21 -0.77
C ALA A 90 15.48 -8.93 -2.06
N ALA A 91 15.93 -9.97 -2.76
CA ALA A 91 16.56 -9.84 -4.08
C ALA A 91 15.57 -9.27 -5.11
N CYS A 92 14.33 -9.76 -5.17
CA CYS A 92 13.29 -9.23 -6.06
C CYS A 92 12.96 -7.76 -5.77
N VAL A 93 12.82 -7.39 -4.49
CA VAL A 93 12.61 -6.00 -4.07
C VAL A 93 13.78 -5.13 -4.51
N ARG A 94 15.03 -5.56 -4.30
CA ARG A 94 16.24 -4.83 -4.74
C ARG A 94 16.36 -4.68 -6.26
N LEU A 95 15.90 -5.66 -7.04
CA LEU A 95 15.92 -5.57 -8.50
C LEU A 95 14.87 -4.58 -9.03
N LEU A 96 13.71 -4.51 -8.39
CA LEU A 96 12.62 -3.60 -8.80
C LEU A 96 12.74 -2.20 -8.21
N SER A 97 13.39 -2.07 -7.05
CA SER A 97 13.74 -0.79 -6.47
C SER A 97 15.01 -0.28 -7.15
N SER A 98 14.90 0.84 -7.88
CA SER A 98 16.07 1.52 -8.44
C SER A 98 17.12 1.75 -7.34
N GLY A 99 18.42 1.69 -7.69
CA GLY A 99 19.53 1.70 -6.71
C GLY A 99 19.59 2.92 -5.78
N ARG A 100 18.79 3.96 -6.05
CA ARG A 100 18.58 5.12 -5.15
C ARG A 100 17.09 5.53 -5.17
N PRO A 101 16.22 4.86 -4.41
CA PRO A 101 14.83 5.27 -4.31
C PRO A 101 14.74 6.62 -3.58
N MET A 102 13.88 7.52 -4.06
CA MET A 102 13.55 8.73 -3.31
C MET A 102 12.69 8.38 -2.09
N LEU A 103 12.76 9.19 -1.03
CA LEU A 103 12.09 8.93 0.26
C LEU A 103 10.60 8.51 0.13
N TYR A 104 9.86 9.13 -0.79
CA TYR A 104 8.43 8.88 -0.99
C TYR A 104 8.09 8.08 -2.24
N SER A 105 9.08 7.50 -2.95
CA SER A 105 8.85 6.86 -4.26
C SER A 105 7.90 5.66 -4.21
N PHE A 106 7.78 5.00 -3.06
CA PHE A 106 6.94 3.80 -2.88
C PHE A 106 5.67 4.02 -2.07
N GLN A 107 5.41 5.24 -1.59
CA GLN A 107 4.23 5.52 -0.74
C GLN A 107 2.92 5.10 -1.41
N THR A 108 2.78 5.35 -2.71
CA THR A 108 1.60 4.96 -3.50
C THR A 108 1.48 3.46 -3.75
N SER A 109 2.57 2.71 -3.56
CA SER A 109 2.64 1.27 -3.79
C SER A 109 2.51 0.45 -2.50
N LEU A 110 2.37 1.10 -1.34
CA LEU A 110 2.16 0.39 -0.09
C LEU A 110 0.80 -0.32 -0.05
N PRO A 111 0.72 -1.52 0.53
CA PRO A 111 -0.56 -2.17 0.77
C PRO A 111 -1.39 -1.37 1.77
N LYS A 112 -2.72 -1.34 1.57
CA LYS A 112 -3.63 -0.76 2.56
C LYS A 112 -3.69 -1.68 3.78
N LEU A 113 -3.90 -1.08 4.95
CA LEU A 113 -4.12 -1.84 6.18
C LEU A 113 -5.42 -2.67 6.05
N PRO A 114 -5.36 -4.00 6.16
CA PRO A 114 -6.55 -4.84 6.02
C PRO A 114 -7.44 -4.72 7.26
N VAL A 115 -8.75 -4.81 7.06
CA VAL A 115 -9.72 -4.89 8.16
C VAL A 115 -9.83 -6.37 8.59
N PRO A 116 -9.49 -6.73 9.84
CA PRO A 116 -9.57 -8.11 10.31
C PRO A 116 -11.03 -8.59 10.38
N SER A 117 -11.25 -9.91 10.31
CA SER A 117 -12.59 -10.46 10.51
C SER A 117 -13.04 -10.28 11.96
N VAL A 118 -14.35 -10.09 12.15
CA VAL A 118 -14.94 -9.96 13.50
C VAL A 118 -14.63 -11.19 14.35
N GLN A 119 -14.80 -12.39 13.78
CA GLN A 119 -14.55 -13.65 14.47
C GLN A 119 -13.10 -13.76 14.97
N ALA A 120 -12.12 -13.48 14.10
CA ALA A 120 -10.70 -13.53 14.50
C ALA A 120 -10.37 -12.48 15.56
N THR A 121 -11.00 -11.30 15.47
CA THR A 121 -10.82 -10.22 16.46
C THR A 121 -11.38 -10.62 17.82
N ILE A 122 -12.58 -11.21 17.85
CA ILE A 122 -13.24 -11.68 19.07
C ILE A 122 -12.48 -12.83 19.72
N GLN A 123 -12.02 -13.79 18.92
CA GLN A 123 -11.20 -14.89 19.42
C GLN A 123 -9.93 -14.35 20.12
N ARG A 124 -9.17 -13.48 19.44
CA ARG A 124 -7.96 -12.86 20.01
C ARG A 124 -8.25 -12.01 21.23
N TYR A 125 -9.41 -11.34 21.27
CA TYR A 125 -9.86 -10.60 22.45
C TYR A 125 -10.11 -11.54 23.64
N LEU A 126 -10.83 -12.64 23.44
CA LEU A 126 -11.09 -13.61 24.50
C LEU A 126 -9.79 -14.26 25.00
N GLU A 127 -8.89 -14.64 24.08
CA GLU A 127 -7.56 -15.15 24.41
C GLU A 127 -6.74 -14.15 25.25
N SER A 128 -6.81 -12.84 24.94
CA SER A 128 -6.02 -11.82 25.66
C SER A 128 -6.57 -11.49 27.05
N VAL A 129 -7.89 -11.55 27.25
CA VAL A 129 -8.50 -11.30 28.57
C VAL A 129 -8.54 -12.54 29.45
N ARG A 130 -8.42 -13.74 28.89
CA ARG A 130 -8.44 -15.00 29.65
C ARG A 130 -7.49 -15.02 30.86
N PRO A 131 -6.20 -14.66 30.76
CA PRO A 131 -5.29 -14.67 31.92
C PRO A 131 -5.59 -13.58 32.96
N LEU A 132 -6.43 -12.60 32.64
CA LEU A 132 -6.78 -11.47 33.52
C LEU A 132 -8.07 -11.70 34.31
N LEU A 133 -8.85 -12.73 33.96
CA LEU A 133 -10.21 -12.94 34.46
C LEU A 133 -10.34 -14.29 35.14
N ASP A 134 -11.10 -14.30 36.24
CA ASP A 134 -11.63 -15.53 36.84
C ASP A 134 -12.69 -16.16 35.93
N ASP A 135 -12.94 -17.46 36.10
CA ASP A 135 -13.80 -18.24 35.21
C ASP A 135 -15.21 -17.66 35.06
N LYS A 136 -15.80 -17.17 36.15
CA LYS A 136 -17.14 -16.57 36.11
C LYS A 136 -17.18 -15.31 35.26
N LYS A 137 -16.18 -14.43 35.39
CA LYS A 137 -16.08 -13.21 34.56
C LYS A 137 -15.74 -13.54 33.12
N TYR A 138 -14.87 -14.52 32.89
CA TYR A 138 -14.53 -14.95 31.55
C TYR A 138 -15.76 -15.51 30.80
N GLN A 139 -16.53 -16.40 31.41
CA GLN A 139 -17.79 -16.91 30.83
C GLN A 139 -18.76 -15.77 30.49
N ARG A 140 -18.87 -14.77 31.37
CA ARG A 140 -19.67 -13.56 31.08
C ARG A 140 -19.14 -12.82 29.85
N MET A 141 -17.83 -12.66 29.71
CA MET A 141 -17.24 -12.02 28.54
C MET A 141 -17.47 -12.82 27.25
N GLU A 142 -17.42 -14.14 27.28
CA GLU A 142 -17.73 -14.99 26.13
C GLU A 142 -19.16 -14.77 25.63
N ILE A 143 -20.13 -14.73 26.54
CA ILE A 143 -21.54 -14.47 26.21
C ILE A 143 -21.70 -13.09 25.55
N LEU A 144 -21.12 -12.05 26.16
CA LEU A 144 -21.19 -10.68 25.63
C LEU A 144 -20.49 -10.55 24.27
N ALA A 145 -19.33 -11.17 24.12
CA ALA A 145 -18.59 -11.15 22.86
C ALA A 145 -19.37 -11.85 21.74
N LYS A 146 -20.01 -12.98 22.04
CA LYS A 146 -20.89 -13.68 21.10
C LYS A 146 -22.11 -12.85 20.73
N GLU A 147 -22.77 -12.23 21.71
CA GLU A 147 -23.89 -11.33 21.44
C GLU A 147 -23.48 -10.15 20.54
N PHE A 148 -22.33 -9.54 20.82
CA PHE A 148 -21.78 -8.47 19.98
C PHE A 148 -21.49 -8.96 18.56
N GLN A 149 -20.88 -10.15 18.42
CA GLN A 149 -20.59 -10.78 17.13
C GLN A 149 -21.83 -10.94 16.26
N ASP A 150 -22.92 -11.41 16.88
CA ASP A 150 -24.14 -11.79 16.15
C ASP A 150 -25.03 -10.58 15.86
N LYS A 151 -25.10 -9.61 16.77
CA LYS A 151 -26.03 -8.48 16.67
C LYS A 151 -25.40 -7.22 16.09
N THR A 152 -24.37 -6.68 16.75
CA THR A 152 -23.90 -5.31 16.50
C THR A 152 -22.74 -5.26 15.51
N ALA A 153 -21.80 -6.19 15.64
CA ALA A 153 -20.58 -6.23 14.85
C ALA A 153 -20.80 -6.28 13.33
N PRO A 154 -21.79 -7.00 12.76
CA PRO A 154 -21.97 -7.07 11.31
C PRO A 154 -22.26 -5.70 10.68
N ARG A 155 -23.01 -4.85 11.38
CA ARG A 155 -23.29 -3.48 10.92
C ARG A 155 -22.05 -2.60 10.99
N LEU A 156 -21.32 -2.64 12.11
CA LEU A 156 -20.10 -1.85 12.29
C LEU A 156 -18.99 -2.27 11.32
N GLN A 157 -18.84 -3.58 11.10
CA GLN A 157 -17.86 -4.14 10.16
C GLN A 157 -18.14 -3.67 8.74
N LYS A 158 -19.41 -3.58 8.31
CA LYS A 158 -19.77 -3.03 6.99
C LYS A 158 -19.30 -1.59 6.83
N TYR A 159 -19.52 -0.73 7.83
CA TYR A 159 -19.04 0.65 7.80
C TYR A 159 -17.51 0.73 7.80
N LEU A 160 -16.85 -0.13 8.58
CA LEU A 160 -15.39 -0.18 8.64
C LEU A 160 -14.76 -0.61 7.32
N VAL A 161 -15.33 -1.63 6.67
CA VAL A 161 -14.92 -2.09 5.33
C VAL A 161 -15.13 -0.98 4.31
N LEU A 162 -16.29 -0.33 4.32
CA LEU A 162 -16.56 0.80 3.42
C LEU A 162 -15.53 1.93 3.62
N LYS A 163 -15.23 2.30 4.87
CA LYS A 163 -14.19 3.30 5.18
C LYS A 163 -12.82 2.90 4.62
N SER A 164 -12.44 1.63 4.74
CA SER A 164 -11.14 1.14 4.25
C SER A 164 -10.95 1.25 2.73
N TRP A 165 -12.04 1.30 1.96
CA TRP A 165 -11.97 1.50 0.51
C TRP A 165 -11.51 2.91 0.15
N TRP A 166 -11.95 3.92 0.91
CA TRP A 166 -11.66 5.33 0.64
C TRP A 166 -10.42 5.83 1.40
N ALA A 167 -10.13 5.27 2.56
CA ALA A 167 -8.95 5.63 3.34
C ALA A 167 -7.67 4.96 2.81
N THR A 168 -6.53 5.64 2.95
CA THR A 168 -5.19 5.04 2.78
C THR A 168 -4.89 4.09 3.94
N ASN A 169 -5.23 4.51 5.15
CA ASN A 169 -5.26 3.71 6.37
C ASN A 169 -6.56 4.04 7.12
N TYR A 170 -7.38 3.02 7.42
CA TYR A 170 -8.70 3.23 8.01
C TYR A 170 -8.67 3.62 9.49
N VAL A 171 -7.52 3.54 10.15
CA VAL A 171 -7.34 3.77 11.60
C VAL A 171 -6.67 5.12 11.90
N SER A 172 -5.81 5.62 11.00
CA SER A 172 -4.89 6.73 11.32
C SER A 172 -5.58 8.00 11.82
N ASP A 173 -6.67 8.42 11.18
CA ASP A 173 -7.45 9.60 11.57
C ASP A 173 -8.07 9.46 12.96
N TRP A 174 -8.69 8.32 13.24
CA TRP A 174 -9.26 8.03 14.56
C TRP A 174 -8.19 7.87 15.63
N TRP A 175 -7.06 7.24 15.29
CA TRP A 175 -5.96 7.07 16.23
C TRP A 175 -5.40 8.42 16.66
N GLU A 176 -5.09 9.29 15.70
CA GLU A 176 -4.59 10.64 15.97
C GLU A 176 -5.57 11.44 16.83
N GLU A 177 -6.84 11.48 16.41
CA GLU A 177 -7.84 12.30 17.07
C GLU A 177 -8.17 11.80 18.48
N TYR A 178 -8.48 10.51 18.64
CA TYR A 178 -9.01 9.97 19.89
C TYR A 178 -7.94 9.61 20.90
N ILE A 179 -6.76 9.16 20.45
CA ILE A 179 -5.69 8.76 21.38
C ILE A 179 -4.86 9.96 21.83
N TYR A 180 -4.62 10.93 20.94
CA TYR A 180 -3.74 12.07 21.25
C TYR A 180 -4.48 13.38 21.39
N LEU A 181 -5.27 13.79 20.39
CA LEU A 181 -5.78 15.17 20.33
C LEU A 181 -6.94 15.45 21.29
N ARG A 182 -7.77 14.44 21.61
CA ARG A 182 -8.90 14.60 22.53
C ARG A 182 -8.53 14.47 24.01
N GLY A 183 -7.33 13.93 24.31
CA GLY A 183 -6.84 13.81 25.67
C GLY A 183 -6.63 15.17 26.33
N ARG A 184 -7.10 15.35 27.57
CA ARG A 184 -6.88 16.58 28.35
C ARG A 184 -5.75 16.47 29.37
N ASN A 185 -5.10 15.30 29.45
CA ASN A 185 -4.00 15.06 30.36
C ASN A 185 -2.72 15.79 29.91
N PRO A 186 -1.84 16.20 30.84
CA PRO A 186 -0.58 16.86 30.49
C PRO A 186 0.28 16.00 29.55
N LEU A 187 0.65 16.57 28.40
CA LEU A 187 1.37 15.84 27.33
C LEU A 187 2.78 15.40 27.76
N MET A 188 3.50 16.26 28.48
CA MET A 188 4.92 16.05 28.82
C MET A 188 5.19 14.73 29.55
N VAL A 189 4.26 14.30 30.39
CA VAL A 189 4.40 13.08 31.22
C VAL A 189 3.71 11.89 30.57
N ASN A 190 2.56 12.09 29.94
CA ASN A 190 1.69 10.99 29.53
C ASN A 190 1.85 10.56 28.06
N SER A 191 2.50 11.36 27.21
CA SER A 191 2.53 11.10 25.78
C SER A 191 3.88 11.39 25.11
N ASN A 192 4.62 12.40 25.59
CA ASN A 192 5.95 12.68 25.04
C ASN A 192 6.93 11.58 25.43
N TYR A 193 7.74 11.15 24.46
CA TYR A 193 8.89 10.29 24.69
C TYR A 193 10.18 11.11 24.57
N TYR A 194 11.20 10.74 25.33
CA TYR A 194 12.53 11.32 25.24
C TYR A 194 13.54 10.22 24.96
N ALA A 195 14.36 10.41 23.94
CA ALA A 195 15.51 9.57 23.66
C ALA A 195 16.77 10.38 23.98
N MET A 196 17.65 9.84 24.81
CA MET A 196 18.90 10.49 25.21
C MET A 196 20.05 9.85 24.42
N ASP A 197 20.76 10.65 23.62
CA ASP A 197 21.92 10.22 22.82
C ASP A 197 23.19 10.00 23.66
N PHE A 198 23.11 10.29 24.96
CA PHE A 198 24.27 10.36 25.86
C PHE A 198 24.85 9.03 26.31
N VAL A 199 24.25 7.88 25.95
CA VAL A 199 24.76 6.58 26.38
C VAL A 199 26.12 6.26 25.74
N LEU A 200 26.46 6.89 24.60
CA LEU A 200 27.71 6.68 23.87
C LEU A 200 28.57 7.96 23.76
N ILE A 201 28.14 9.08 24.34
CA ILE A 201 28.91 10.33 24.31
C ILE A 201 30.01 10.24 25.36
N LYS A 202 31.26 10.18 24.89
CA LYS A 202 32.44 10.35 25.74
C LYS A 202 32.66 11.85 25.92
N ASN A 203 32.33 12.36 27.11
CA ASN A 203 32.56 13.77 27.43
C ASN A 203 34.06 14.08 27.29
N THR A 204 34.38 15.24 26.71
CA THR A 204 35.77 15.74 26.69
C THR A 204 36.15 16.20 28.10
N ASP A 205 37.36 15.87 28.53
CA ASP A 205 37.90 16.33 29.82
C ASP A 205 38.43 17.79 29.74
N VAL A 206 38.42 18.39 28.55
CA VAL A 206 38.86 19.77 28.33
C VAL A 206 37.68 20.72 28.49
N GLN A 207 37.63 21.41 29.63
CA GLN A 207 36.74 22.56 29.84
C GLN A 207 37.37 23.79 29.18
N ALA A 208 36.58 24.53 28.40
CA ALA A 208 36.98 25.79 27.76
C ALA A 208 36.86 26.97 28.73
#